data_AF-A0A529FB55-F1
#
_entry.id   AF-A0A529FB55-F1
#
_cell.length_a   1.000
_cell.length_b   1.000
_cell.length_c   1.000
_cell.angle_alpha   90.00
_cell.angle_beta   90.00
_cell.angle_gamma   90.00
#
_symmetry.space_group_name_H-M   'P 1'
#
loop_
_entity.id
_entity.type
_entity.pdbx_description
1 polymer ?
#
loop_
_entity_poly.entity_id
_entity_poly.type
_entity_poly.pdbx_seq_one_letter_code
_entity_poly.pdbx_strand_id
1 'polypeptide(L)'
;ALWMDRNTVGFTAMGGEGAQWVGQAPFSKRGHIFQNLGDGTYNHSGALAIRFALSSDANITYKILYNDAVAMTGGQPHEGGLTVDMIARQVRAEGVERIAIVTDEPDKYAGKADFPAGATIHHR
;
A
#
# COMPACT_ATOMS: atom_id res chain seq x y z
N ALA A 1 4.87 -14.57 2.77
CA ALA A 1 4.27 -14.23 1.46
C ALA A 1 4.89 -15.06 0.32
N LEU A 2 6.22 -15.02 0.15
CA LEU A 2 6.97 -15.77 -0.87
C LEU A 2 6.78 -17.29 -0.87
N TRP A 3 6.47 -17.88 0.29
CA TRP A 3 6.35 -19.34 0.49
C TRP A 3 4.90 -19.84 0.49
N MET A 4 3.94 -18.95 0.26
CA MET A 4 2.57 -19.35 -0.04
C MET A 4 2.47 -19.51 -1.56
N ASP A 5 1.54 -20.34 -2.05
CA ASP A 5 1.22 -20.49 -3.48
C ASP A 5 0.55 -19.23 -4.04
N ARG A 6 1.33 -18.14 -4.02
CA ARG A 6 0.99 -16.79 -4.44
C ARG A 6 2.10 -16.40 -5.39
N ASN A 7 1.75 -15.76 -6.51
CA ASN A 7 2.70 -15.21 -7.46
C ASN A 7 3.45 -13.98 -6.90
N THR A 8 4.14 -14.14 -5.76
CA THR A 8 4.98 -13.14 -5.11
C THR A 8 6.43 -13.53 -5.33
N VAL A 9 7.23 -12.63 -5.87
CA VAL A 9 8.65 -12.87 -6.17
C VAL A 9 9.48 -11.75 -5.58
N GLY A 10 10.67 -12.09 -5.07
CA GLY A 10 11.59 -11.16 -4.45
C GLY A 10 11.21 -10.74 -3.03
N PHE A 11 12.15 -10.10 -2.35
CA PHE A 11 11.98 -9.41 -1.08
C PHE A 11 12.88 -8.18 -1.08
N THR A 12 12.60 -7.22 -0.22
CA THR A 12 13.40 -6.00 -0.08
C THR A 12 13.43 -5.56 1.38
N ALA A 13 14.32 -4.63 1.69
CA ALA A 13 14.36 -4.00 3.00
C ALA A 13 13.15 -3.07 3.15
N MET A 14 12.73 -2.86 4.39
CA MET A 14 11.64 -1.96 4.76
C MET A 14 11.85 -0.55 4.17
N GLY A 15 10.87 -0.03 3.44
CA GLY A 15 10.94 1.25 2.72
C GLY A 15 11.48 1.14 1.29
N GLY A 16 12.00 -0.04 0.89
CA GLY A 16 12.45 -0.32 -0.47
C GLY A 16 11.36 -0.89 -1.38
N GLU A 17 10.13 -1.06 -0.89
CA GLU A 17 9.02 -1.68 -1.60
C GLU A 17 8.73 -0.95 -2.93
N GLY A 18 8.83 -1.68 -4.04
CA GLY A 18 8.64 -1.15 -5.39
C GLY A 18 9.89 -0.55 -6.05
N ALA A 19 10.95 -0.24 -5.31
CA ALA A 19 12.19 0.28 -5.90
C ALA A 19 12.84 -0.70 -6.89
N GLN A 20 12.70 -2.00 -6.65
CA GLN A 20 13.13 -3.05 -7.58
C GLN A 20 12.39 -2.93 -8.92
N TRP A 21 11.10 -2.62 -8.90
CA TRP A 21 10.32 -2.41 -10.10
C TRP A 21 10.70 -1.14 -10.84
N VAL A 22 10.94 -0.03 -10.12
CA VAL A 22 11.42 1.21 -10.74
C VAL A 22 12.68 0.96 -11.57
N GLY A 23 13.64 0.18 -11.06
CA GLY A 23 14.84 -0.19 -11.81
C GLY A 23 14.60 -1.22 -12.92
N GLN A 24 13.70 -2.18 -12.71
CA GLN A 24 13.47 -3.28 -13.65
C GLN A 24 12.52 -2.94 -14.80
N ALA A 25 11.53 -2.06 -14.58
CA ALA A 25 10.43 -1.81 -15.50
C ALA A 25 10.89 -1.45 -16.93
N PRO A 26 11.91 -0.59 -17.16
CA PRO A 26 12.37 -0.24 -18.50
C PRO A 26 12.95 -1.42 -19.31
N PHE A 27 13.34 -2.50 -18.62
CA PHE A 27 13.97 -3.68 -19.23
C PHE A 27 13.06 -4.91 -19.21
N SER A 28 11.82 -4.76 -18.75
CA SER A 28 10.87 -5.86 -18.58
C SER A 28 9.85 -5.91 -19.72
N LYS A 29 9.44 -7.12 -20.11
CA LYS A 29 8.24 -7.33 -20.94
C LYS A 29 6.94 -7.22 -20.14
N ARG A 30 7.03 -7.21 -18.79
CA ARG A 30 5.87 -7.02 -17.91
C ARG A 30 5.57 -5.53 -17.84
N GLY A 31 4.31 -5.16 -18.03
CA GLY A 31 3.91 -3.74 -18.03
C GLY A 31 3.58 -3.16 -16.66
N HIS A 32 3.26 -4.01 -15.67
CA HIS A 32 2.74 -3.61 -14.36
C HIS A 32 3.01 -4.68 -13.30
N ILE A 33 3.14 -4.25 -12.04
CA ILE A 33 3.15 -5.17 -10.89
C ILE A 33 2.27 -4.65 -9.74
N PHE A 34 1.90 -5.59 -8.87
CA PHE A 34 1.39 -5.28 -7.54
C PHE A 34 2.51 -5.40 -6.50
N GLN A 35 2.68 -4.38 -5.67
CA GLN A 35 3.62 -4.36 -4.56
C GLN A 35 2.84 -4.42 -3.24
N ASN A 36 3.03 -5.50 -2.48
CA ASN A 36 2.47 -5.56 -1.12
C ASN A 36 3.29 -4.66 -0.18
N LEU A 37 2.60 -3.92 0.68
CA LEU A 37 3.20 -3.02 1.66
C LEU A 37 2.40 -3.13 2.96
N GLY A 38 3.04 -3.45 4.08
CA GLY A 38 2.36 -3.46 5.38
C GLY A 38 2.06 -2.04 5.88
N ASP A 39 1.00 -1.87 6.66
CA ASP A 39 0.66 -0.60 7.33
C ASP A 39 1.76 -0.10 8.28
N GLY A 40 2.41 -0.98 9.04
CA GLY A 40 3.58 -0.62 9.84
C GLY A 40 4.73 -0.06 9.00
N THR A 41 5.05 -0.71 7.88
CA THR A 41 6.05 -0.19 6.94
C THR A 41 5.62 1.12 6.33
N TYR A 42 4.36 1.24 5.92
CA TYR A 42 3.79 2.47 5.37
C TYR A 42 4.01 3.65 6.33
N ASN A 43 3.72 3.46 7.61
CA ASN A 43 3.83 4.49 8.65
C ASN A 43 5.25 5.04 8.81
N HIS A 44 6.26 4.17 8.73
CA HIS A 44 7.65 4.57 8.96
C HIS A 44 8.37 5.05 7.69
N SER A 45 8.25 4.34 6.57
CA SER A 45 9.06 4.62 5.37
C SER A 45 8.37 4.30 4.03
N GLY A 46 7.30 3.51 4.03
CA GLY A 46 6.62 3.09 2.81
C GLY A 46 5.97 4.23 2.03
N ALA A 47 5.58 5.34 2.70
CA ALA A 47 5.14 6.54 2.00
C ALA A 47 6.21 7.12 1.05
N LEU A 48 7.48 7.09 1.44
CA LEU A 48 8.59 7.54 0.59
C LEU A 48 8.79 6.62 -0.63
N ALA A 49 8.53 5.32 -0.46
CA ALA A 49 8.58 4.36 -1.56
C ALA A 49 7.51 4.67 -2.62
N ILE A 50 6.30 5.03 -2.19
CA ILE A 50 5.21 5.48 -3.08
C ILE A 50 5.60 6.76 -3.81
N ARG A 51 6.17 7.75 -3.10
CA ARG A 51 6.68 8.99 -3.73
C ARG A 51 7.72 8.70 -4.80
N PHE A 52 8.66 7.79 -4.53
CA PHE A 52 9.70 7.43 -5.48
C PHE A 52 9.12 6.78 -6.74
N ALA A 53 8.13 5.89 -6.59
CA ALA A 53 7.43 5.30 -7.71
C ALA A 53 6.69 6.36 -8.56
N LEU A 54 5.99 7.30 -7.92
CA LEU A 54 5.33 8.41 -8.59
C LEU A 54 6.33 9.30 -9.35
N SER A 55 7.42 9.70 -8.72
CA SER A 55 8.44 10.56 -9.36
C SER A 55 9.16 9.89 -10.53
N SER A 56 9.13 8.56 -10.57
CA SER A 56 9.77 7.76 -11.63
C SER A 56 8.79 7.34 -12.73
N ASP A 57 7.53 7.77 -12.66
CA ASP A 57 6.44 7.36 -13.56
C ASP A 57 6.31 5.83 -13.69
N ALA A 58 6.55 5.11 -12.58
CA ALA A 58 6.54 3.66 -12.59
C ALA A 58 5.09 3.13 -12.62
N ASN A 59 4.78 2.24 -13.58
CA ASN A 59 3.47 1.60 -13.64
C ASN A 59 3.35 0.49 -12.58
N ILE A 60 2.89 0.84 -11.39
CA ILE A 60 2.84 -0.02 -10.20
C ILE A 60 1.58 0.22 -9.38
N THR A 61 1.04 -0.82 -8.74
CA THR A 61 -0.02 -0.68 -7.74
C THR A 61 0.48 -1.13 -6.37
N TYR A 62 0.46 -0.22 -5.41
CA TYR A 62 0.73 -0.55 -4.01
C TYR A 62 -0.53 -1.10 -3.34
N LYS A 63 -0.40 -2.29 -2.75
CA LYS A 63 -1.40 -2.92 -1.90
C LYS A 63 -0.99 -2.71 -0.45
N ILE A 64 -1.52 -1.65 0.15
CA ILE A 64 -1.34 -1.38 1.58
C ILE A 64 -2.22 -2.37 2.35
N LEU A 65 -1.57 -3.28 3.06
CA LEU A 65 -2.21 -4.33 3.86
C LEU A 65 -2.38 -3.80 5.28
N TYR A 66 -3.58 -3.31 5.57
CA TYR A 66 -3.95 -2.80 6.88
C TYR A 66 -4.50 -3.91 7.76
N ASN A 67 -3.91 -4.10 8.94
CA ASN A 67 -4.34 -5.07 9.93
C ASN A 67 -4.27 -4.53 11.37
N ASP A 68 -4.02 -3.23 11.55
CA ASP A 68 -4.00 -2.52 12.84
C ASP A 68 -2.95 -3.09 13.82
N ALA A 69 -1.97 -3.83 13.31
CA ALA A 69 -0.94 -4.49 14.11
C ALA A 69 0.34 -4.74 13.31
N VAL A 70 1.49 -4.48 13.93
CA VAL A 70 2.78 -4.89 13.37
C VAL A 70 2.95 -6.39 13.57
N ALA A 71 2.34 -7.16 12.66
CA ALA A 71 2.23 -8.62 12.76
C ALA A 71 3.60 -9.33 12.83
N MET A 72 4.64 -8.72 12.27
CA MET A 72 5.99 -9.29 12.23
C MET A 72 6.81 -9.08 13.51
N THR A 73 6.35 -8.26 14.46
CA THR A 73 7.09 -7.93 15.69
C THR A 73 6.44 -8.48 16.97
N GLY A 74 5.32 -9.21 16.85
CA GLY A 74 4.56 -9.73 18.00
C GLY A 74 3.24 -9.02 18.27
N GLY A 75 2.70 -8.26 17.31
CA GLY A 75 1.35 -7.69 17.39
C GLY A 75 1.28 -6.35 18.13
N GLN A 76 2.37 -5.59 18.16
CA GLN A 76 2.37 -4.23 18.68
C GLN A 76 1.41 -3.37 17.84
N PRO A 77 0.65 -2.45 18.46
CA PRO A 77 -0.09 -1.45 17.71
C PRO A 77 0.89 -0.58 16.92
N HIS A 78 0.51 -0.18 15.72
CA HIS A 78 1.30 0.82 14.99
C HIS A 78 1.26 2.17 15.72
N GLU A 79 2.40 2.86 15.79
CA GLU A 79 2.50 4.18 16.41
C GLU A 79 1.58 5.20 15.72
N GLY A 80 0.95 6.08 16.52
CA GLY A 80 0.21 7.23 15.99
C GLY A 80 -1.26 6.98 15.63
N GLY A 81 -1.81 5.78 15.89
CA GLY A 81 -3.25 5.51 15.70
C GLY A 81 -3.69 5.61 14.24
N LEU A 82 -2.87 5.10 13.32
CA LEU A 82 -3.09 5.17 11.89
C LEU A 82 -4.41 4.50 11.50
N THR A 83 -5.32 5.23 10.86
CA THR A 83 -6.58 4.69 10.34
C THR A 83 -6.55 4.56 8.81
N VAL A 84 -7.44 3.75 8.25
CA VAL A 84 -7.52 3.54 6.79
C VAL A 84 -7.82 4.83 6.03
N ASP A 85 -8.63 5.73 6.58
CA ASP A 85 -8.93 7.03 5.97
C ASP A 85 -7.76 8.02 6.08
N MET A 86 -6.96 7.95 7.16
CA MET A 86 -5.70 8.71 7.25
C MET A 86 -4.71 8.27 6.16
N ILE A 87 -4.52 6.95 5.99
CA ILE A 87 -3.68 6.39 4.91
C ILE A 87 -4.18 6.87 3.55
N ALA A 88 -5.48 6.76 3.28
CA ALA A 88 -6.06 7.16 1.99
C ALA A 88 -5.83 8.65 1.71
N ARG A 89 -6.03 9.53 2.69
CA ARG A 89 -5.77 10.97 2.53
C ARG A 89 -4.30 11.28 2.32
N GLN A 90 -3.40 10.61 3.04
CA GLN A 90 -1.96 10.80 2.85
C GLN A 90 -1.53 10.32 1.47
N VAL A 91 -1.94 9.12 1.04
CA VAL A 91 -1.69 8.59 -0.31
C VAL A 91 -2.23 9.53 -1.39
N ARG A 92 -3.42 10.12 -1.19
CA ARG A 92 -3.95 11.16 -2.08
C ARG A 92 -3.05 12.38 -2.11
N ALA A 93 -2.59 12.86 -0.95
CA ALA A 93 -1.71 14.01 -0.85
C ALA A 93 -0.33 13.78 -1.50
N GLU A 94 0.12 12.53 -1.61
CA GLU A 94 1.31 12.18 -2.41
C GLU A 94 1.11 12.35 -3.92
N GLY A 95 -0.13 12.43 -4.39
CA GLY A 95 -0.49 12.55 -5.81
C GLY A 95 -1.05 11.27 -6.44
N VAL A 96 -1.41 10.26 -5.64
CA VAL A 96 -2.09 9.06 -6.17
C VAL A 96 -3.55 9.37 -6.49
N GLU A 97 -3.92 9.22 -7.76
CA GLU A 97 -5.26 9.53 -8.24
C GLU A 97 -6.30 8.42 -8.00
N ARG A 98 -5.90 7.16 -8.19
CA ARG A 98 -6.78 6.01 -8.05
C ARG A 98 -6.55 5.33 -6.70
N ILE A 99 -7.52 5.44 -5.80
CA ILE A 99 -7.49 4.79 -4.49
C ILE A 99 -8.71 3.87 -4.35
N ALA A 100 -8.46 2.58 -4.09
CA ALA A 100 -9.50 1.58 -3.84
C ALA A 100 -9.31 0.97 -2.45
N ILE A 101 -10.30 1.16 -1.59
CA ILE A 101 -10.40 0.50 -0.29
C ILE A 101 -11.12 -0.83 -0.54
N VAL A 102 -10.53 -1.93 -0.10
CA VAL A 102 -11.10 -3.28 -0.27
C VAL A 102 -11.19 -3.93 1.11
N THR A 103 -12.39 -4.35 1.51
CA THR A 103 -12.65 -4.95 2.82
C THR A 103 -13.81 -5.93 2.75
N ASP A 104 -13.84 -6.92 3.65
CA ASP A 104 -14.99 -7.85 3.77
C ASP A 104 -16.24 -7.16 4.36
N GLU A 105 -16.08 -5.97 4.95
CA GLU A 105 -17.18 -5.22 5.58
C GLU A 105 -17.26 -3.77 5.03
N PRO A 106 -17.67 -3.54 3.77
CA PRO A 106 -17.68 -2.19 3.19
C PRO A 106 -18.48 -1.17 4.00
N ASP A 107 -19.60 -1.60 4.59
CA ASP A 107 -20.52 -0.73 5.33
C ASP A 107 -19.95 -0.24 6.67
N LYS A 108 -18.87 -0.85 7.19
CA LYS A 108 -18.31 -0.44 8.49
C LYS A 108 -17.77 0.97 8.52
N TYR A 109 -17.48 1.55 7.34
CA TYR A 109 -16.99 2.91 7.20
C TYR A 109 -18.12 3.94 7.03
N ALA A 110 -19.35 3.52 6.77
CA ALA A 110 -20.47 4.43 6.55
C ALA A 110 -20.69 5.33 7.78
N GLY A 111 -20.50 6.64 7.59
CA GLY A 111 -20.65 7.65 8.64
C GLY A 111 -19.57 7.63 9.75
N LYS A 112 -18.55 6.77 9.63
CA LYS A 112 -17.47 6.64 10.62
C LYS A 112 -16.09 7.06 10.10
N ALA A 113 -15.91 7.05 8.79
CA ALA A 113 -14.69 7.46 8.12
C ALA A 113 -15.01 8.36 6.93
N ASP A 114 -14.10 9.28 6.63
CA ASP A 114 -14.24 10.21 5.52
C ASP A 114 -13.06 10.01 4.56
N PHE A 115 -13.35 9.49 3.37
CA PHE A 115 -12.33 9.17 2.38
C PHE A 115 -12.14 10.32 1.40
N PRO A 116 -10.90 10.54 0.88
CA PRO A 116 -10.67 11.59 -0.09
C PRO A 116 -11.52 11.38 -1.35
N ALA A 117 -11.89 12.47 -2.01
CA ALA A 117 -12.69 12.45 -3.23
C ALA A 117 -12.10 11.49 -4.27
N GLY A 118 -12.97 10.77 -4.99
CA GLY A 118 -12.57 9.77 -6.00
C GLY A 118 -12.07 8.44 -5.43
N ALA A 119 -11.93 8.29 -4.10
CA ALA A 119 -11.74 6.99 -3.49
C ALA A 119 -13.00 6.13 -3.62
N THR A 120 -12.83 4.82 -3.80
CA THR A 120 -13.93 3.86 -3.92
C THR A 120 -13.79 2.76 -2.88
N ILE A 121 -14.89 2.28 -2.31
CA ILE A 121 -14.91 1.16 -1.36
C ILE A 121 -15.52 -0.06 -2.05
N HIS A 122 -14.88 -1.23 -1.93
CA HIS A 122 -15.30 -2.48 -2.55
C HIS A 122 -15.28 -3.63 -1.52
N HIS A 123 -16.17 -4.60 -1.72
CA HIS A 123 -16.06 -5.91 -1.07
C HIS A 123 -14.88 -6.69 -1.66
N ARG A 124 -14.27 -7.59 -0.88
CA ARG A 124 -13.17 -8.46 -1.32
C ARG A 124 -13.63 -9.69 -2.10
#